data_AF-A0A352IWK6-F1
#
_entry.id   AF-A0A352IWK6-F1
#
_cell.length_a   1.000
_cell.length_b   1.000
_cell.length_c   1.000
_cell.angle_alpha   90.00
_cell.angle_beta   90.00
_cell.angle_gamma   90.00
#
_symmetry.space_group_name_H-M   'P 1'
#
loop_
_entity.id
_entity.type
_entity.pdbx_description
1 polymer ?
#
loop_
_entity_poly.entity_id
_entity_poly.type
_entity_poly.pdbx_seq_one_letter_code
_entity_poly.pdbx_strand_id
1 'polypeptide(L)'
;FSRSYFPKANGLEEGGEGENSSPRPLAEVLEARRLFTYEREWRSAHGGEAAAQTQSALPYQAPEEPISLNDLAAFLKKPIDTFYQRRLQVRFEDVEDDDTDNENFELDGLDRWRLDNELIQDGLLKASSDEELHDRLQATLDRMARRGDLGMGVTEHRLRSELAGRLPDLFERYQNALADWPEAVAEPLPFDYRFESALGSVEIADLIDNLRCNAQGELCRLVVASSSLLTGSGSSKKVRYANLMRDWLIHLAGQLGGQP
;
A
#
# COMPACT_ATOMS: atom_id res chain seq x y z
N PHE A 1 -45.72 -1.06 3.41
CA PHE A 1 -45.02 -1.83 2.37
C PHE A 1 -45.01 -3.30 2.79
N SER A 2 -45.54 -4.22 1.97
CA SER A 2 -45.55 -5.64 2.33
C SER A 2 -44.16 -6.24 2.16
N ARG A 3 -43.70 -7.07 3.10
CA ARG A 3 -42.46 -7.85 2.93
C ARG A 3 -42.58 -8.91 1.83
N SER A 4 -43.82 -9.21 1.42
CA SER A 4 -44.14 -10.15 0.34
C SER A 4 -43.69 -9.70 -1.08
N TYR A 5 -42.95 -8.59 -1.18
CA TYR A 5 -42.31 -8.13 -2.40
C TYR A 5 -40.84 -8.54 -2.53
N PHE A 6 -40.22 -9.03 -1.44
CA PHE A 6 -38.80 -9.31 -1.41
C PHE A 6 -38.56 -10.82 -1.54
N PRO A 7 -37.77 -11.29 -2.54
CA PRO A 7 -37.52 -12.71 -2.76
C PRO A 7 -37.08 -13.46 -1.50
N LYS A 8 -36.17 -12.88 -0.71
CA LYS A 8 -35.70 -13.45 0.56
C LYS A 8 -36.79 -13.64 1.62
N ALA A 9 -37.85 -12.83 1.59
CA ALA A 9 -38.95 -12.87 2.55
C ALA A 9 -40.18 -13.65 2.04
N ASN A 10 -40.29 -13.86 0.72
CA ASN A 10 -41.41 -14.54 0.09
C ASN A 10 -41.35 -16.07 0.18
N GLY A 11 -40.15 -16.62 0.42
CA GLY A 11 -39.95 -18.05 0.68
C GLY A 11 -40.23 -18.45 2.13
N LEU A 12 -40.27 -17.49 3.06
CA LEU A 12 -40.44 -17.72 4.49
C LEU A 12 -41.92 -17.57 4.86
N GLU A 13 -42.66 -18.68 4.96
CA GLU A 13 -44.01 -18.65 5.53
C GLU A 13 -43.97 -18.53 7.07
N GLU A 14 -44.99 -17.87 7.64
CA GLU A 14 -45.33 -17.97 9.05
C GLU A 14 -45.71 -19.43 9.35
N GLY A 15 -44.73 -20.23 9.79
CA GLY A 15 -44.95 -21.61 10.30
C GLY A 15 -44.27 -22.76 9.54
N GLY A 16 -43.38 -22.52 8.57
CA GLY A 16 -42.67 -23.56 7.81
C GLY A 16 -41.15 -23.53 7.97
N GLU A 17 -40.51 -24.70 8.05
CA GLU A 17 -39.10 -24.94 8.36
C GLU A 17 -38.07 -24.23 7.46
N GLY A 18 -37.08 -23.58 8.09
CA GLY A 18 -35.70 -23.46 7.60
C GLY A 18 -35.35 -22.25 6.74
N GLU A 19 -34.26 -21.56 7.12
CA GLU A 19 -33.62 -20.42 6.43
C GLU A 19 -33.15 -20.66 4.96
N ASN A 20 -33.53 -21.78 4.33
CA ASN A 20 -33.03 -22.22 3.01
C ASN A 20 -34.12 -22.45 1.95
N SER A 21 -35.35 -21.95 2.13
CA SER A 21 -36.39 -22.07 1.09
C SER A 21 -36.09 -21.17 -0.12
N SER A 22 -36.18 -21.73 -1.33
CA SER A 22 -36.02 -20.95 -2.55
C SER A 22 -37.17 -19.93 -2.69
N PRO A 23 -36.87 -18.70 -3.13
CA PRO A 23 -37.89 -17.67 -3.29
C PRO A 23 -38.97 -18.12 -4.27
N ARG A 24 -40.25 -17.96 -3.89
CA ARG A 24 -41.37 -18.17 -4.83
C ARG A 24 -41.36 -17.10 -5.92
N PRO A 25 -41.74 -17.43 -7.17
CA PRO A 25 -41.88 -16.45 -8.24
C PRO A 25 -42.72 -15.26 -7.78
N LEU A 26 -42.16 -14.05 -7.88
CA LEU A 26 -42.79 -12.84 -7.35
C LEU A 26 -44.19 -12.62 -7.94
N ALA A 27 -44.40 -12.96 -9.21
CA ALA A 27 -45.68 -12.85 -9.89
C ALA A 27 -46.79 -13.66 -9.18
N GLU A 28 -46.50 -14.90 -8.80
CA GLU A 28 -47.46 -15.80 -8.15
C GLU A 28 -47.84 -15.31 -6.74
N VAL A 29 -46.87 -14.79 -5.98
CA VAL A 29 -47.09 -14.25 -4.63
C VAL A 29 -47.96 -12.99 -4.66
N LEU A 30 -47.72 -12.10 -5.62
CA LEU A 30 -48.49 -10.86 -5.77
C LEU A 30 -49.93 -11.13 -6.23
N GLU A 31 -50.12 -12.08 -7.15
CA GLU A 31 -51.45 -12.48 -7.62
C GLU A 31 -52.25 -13.18 -6.51
N ALA A 32 -51.64 -14.13 -5.79
CA ALA A 32 -52.29 -14.84 -4.69
C ALA A 32 -52.71 -13.92 -3.54
N ARG A 33 -51.93 -12.87 -3.25
CA ARG A 33 -52.20 -11.92 -2.15
C ARG A 33 -52.87 -10.62 -2.61
N ARG A 34 -53.20 -10.48 -3.89
CA ARG A 34 -53.78 -9.26 -4.51
C ARG A 34 -52.99 -7.99 -4.19
N LEU A 35 -51.67 -8.09 -4.09
CA LEU A 35 -50.79 -6.99 -3.74
C LEU A 35 -50.40 -6.21 -5.00
N PHE A 36 -50.56 -4.88 -4.97
CA PHE A 36 -50.11 -3.98 -6.03
C PHE A 36 -49.23 -2.85 -5.47
N THR A 37 -48.35 -2.31 -6.32
CA THR A 37 -47.54 -1.12 -6.05
C THR A 37 -47.67 -0.15 -7.22
N TYR A 38 -47.76 1.14 -6.91
CA TYR A 38 -47.69 2.24 -7.89
C TYR A 38 -46.24 2.63 -8.21
N GLU A 39 -45.31 2.25 -7.34
CA GLU A 39 -43.89 2.53 -7.49
C GLU A 39 -43.24 1.53 -8.47
N ARG A 40 -43.36 1.84 -9.76
CA ARG A 40 -42.87 0.99 -10.86
C ARG A 40 -41.37 0.70 -10.80
N GLU A 41 -40.59 1.66 -10.30
CA GLU A 41 -39.12 1.55 -10.18
C GLU A 41 -38.72 0.44 -9.21
N TRP A 42 -39.37 0.38 -8.04
CA TRP A 42 -39.16 -0.67 -7.04
C TRP A 42 -39.59 -2.05 -7.52
N ARG A 43 -40.68 -2.14 -8.31
CA ARG A 43 -41.09 -3.40 -8.94
C ARG A 43 -40.03 -3.90 -9.91
N SER A 44 -39.44 -3.02 -10.71
CA SER A 44 -38.39 -3.40 -11.68
C SER A 44 -37.11 -3.86 -10.97
N ALA A 45 -36.72 -3.20 -9.88
CA ALA A 45 -35.51 -3.55 -9.12
C ALA A 45 -35.59 -4.93 -8.45
N HIS A 46 -36.79 -5.40 -8.11
CA HIS A 46 -36.99 -6.68 -7.40
C HIS A 46 -37.56 -7.82 -8.26
N GLY A 47 -38.17 -7.50 -9.41
CA GLY A 47 -38.80 -8.47 -10.31
C GLY A 47 -37.89 -9.04 -11.39
N GLY A 48 -36.72 -8.45 -11.61
CA GLY A 48 -35.71 -9.02 -12.49
C GLY A 48 -34.87 -10.03 -11.73
N GLU A 49 -34.97 -11.32 -12.06
CA GLU A 49 -33.80 -12.18 -11.96
C GLU A 49 -32.73 -11.51 -12.82
N ALA A 50 -31.78 -10.82 -12.18
CA ALA A 50 -30.66 -10.23 -12.88
C ALA A 50 -30.00 -11.38 -13.65
N ALA A 51 -30.15 -11.37 -14.98
CA ALA A 51 -29.59 -12.39 -15.84
C ALA A 51 -28.12 -12.54 -15.45
N ALA A 52 -27.70 -13.78 -15.13
CA ALA A 52 -26.34 -14.06 -14.72
C ALA A 52 -25.38 -13.48 -15.77
N GLN A 53 -24.75 -12.35 -15.44
CA GLN A 53 -23.83 -11.70 -16.35
C GLN A 53 -22.66 -12.67 -16.52
N THR A 54 -22.49 -13.16 -17.74
CA THR A 54 -21.36 -14.04 -18.05
C THR A 54 -20.10 -13.20 -17.92
N GLN A 55 -19.31 -13.48 -16.87
CA GLN A 55 -18.04 -12.80 -16.65
C GLN A 55 -17.01 -13.36 -17.64
N SER A 56 -16.73 -12.62 -18.71
CA SER A 56 -15.63 -12.91 -19.63
C SER A 56 -14.38 -12.16 -19.21
N ALA A 57 -13.22 -12.83 -19.25
CA ALA A 57 -11.93 -12.17 -19.03
C ALA A 57 -11.70 -11.08 -20.09
N LEU A 58 -11.17 -9.94 -19.67
CA LEU A 58 -10.76 -8.89 -20.61
C LEU A 58 -9.55 -9.36 -21.43
N PRO A 59 -9.46 -9.01 -22.73
CA PRO A 59 -8.28 -9.31 -23.51
C PRO A 59 -7.05 -8.61 -22.93
N TYR A 60 -5.88 -9.22 -23.14
CA TYR A 60 -4.60 -8.64 -22.76
C TYR A 60 -4.41 -7.28 -23.44
N GLN A 61 -3.93 -6.31 -22.65
CA GLN A 61 -3.58 -4.97 -23.11
C GLN A 61 -2.10 -4.75 -22.76
N ALA A 62 -1.26 -4.63 -23.79
CA ALA A 62 0.15 -4.33 -23.60
C ALA A 62 0.31 -2.93 -23.00
N PRO A 63 1.21 -2.74 -22.02
CA PRO A 63 1.67 -1.41 -21.63
C PRO A 63 2.20 -0.63 -22.85
N GLU A 64 1.93 0.68 -22.91
CA GLU A 64 2.43 1.54 -23.98
C GLU A 64 3.95 1.78 -23.87
N GLU A 65 4.46 1.75 -22.64
CA GLU A 65 5.87 1.88 -22.29
C GLU A 65 6.27 0.72 -21.37
N PRO A 66 7.57 0.35 -21.32
CA PRO A 66 8.07 -0.60 -20.33
C PRO A 66 7.69 -0.17 -18.92
N ILE A 67 7.28 -1.14 -18.09
CA ILE A 67 6.93 -0.85 -16.70
C ILE A 67 8.19 -0.74 -15.84
N SER A 68 8.17 0.11 -14.82
CA SER A 68 9.27 0.18 -13.84
C SER A 68 9.20 -0.97 -12.82
N LEU A 69 10.28 -1.21 -12.08
CA LEU A 69 10.28 -2.12 -10.93
C LEU A 69 9.33 -1.61 -9.84
N ASN A 70 9.17 -0.30 -9.71
CA ASN A 70 8.20 0.31 -8.79
C ASN A 70 6.76 0.00 -9.20
N ASP A 71 6.43 0.04 -10.49
CA ASP A 71 5.10 -0.32 -10.99
C ASP A 71 4.76 -1.77 -10.69
N LEU A 72 5.72 -2.66 -10.92
CA LEU A 72 5.55 -4.08 -10.62
C LEU A 72 5.40 -4.32 -9.10
N ALA A 73 6.18 -3.63 -8.27
CA ALA A 73 6.04 -3.69 -6.82
C ALA A 73 4.67 -3.17 -6.34
N ALA A 74 4.17 -2.07 -6.93
CA ALA A 74 2.85 -1.53 -6.62
C ALA A 74 1.74 -2.51 -7.01
N PHE A 75 1.84 -3.13 -8.19
CA PHE A 75 0.92 -4.17 -8.64
C PHE A 75 0.91 -5.37 -7.68
N LEU A 76 2.07 -5.87 -7.25
CA LEU A 76 2.13 -6.99 -6.31
C LEU A 76 1.57 -6.66 -4.92
N LYS A 77 1.70 -5.40 -4.47
CA LYS A 77 1.11 -4.96 -3.20
C LYS A 77 -0.41 -4.88 -3.27
N LYS A 78 -0.95 -4.36 -4.37
CA LYS A 78 -2.39 -4.10 -4.54
C LYS A 78 -2.83 -4.42 -5.98
N PRO A 79 -2.94 -5.70 -6.35
CA PRO A 79 -3.17 -6.09 -7.74
C PRO A 79 -4.58 -5.71 -8.22
N ILE A 80 -5.57 -5.79 -7.33
CA ILE A 80 -6.96 -5.43 -7.62
C ILE A 80 -7.06 -3.93 -7.86
N ASP A 81 -6.59 -3.10 -6.92
CA ASP A 81 -6.60 -1.64 -7.07
C ASP A 81 -5.86 -1.21 -8.35
N THR A 82 -4.70 -1.81 -8.61
CA THR A 82 -3.93 -1.53 -9.83
C THR A 82 -4.72 -1.88 -11.10
N PHE A 83 -5.47 -2.99 -11.10
CA PHE A 83 -6.35 -3.34 -12.21
C PHE A 83 -7.46 -2.31 -12.42
N TYR A 84 -8.17 -1.90 -11.36
CA TYR A 84 -9.20 -0.85 -11.48
C TYR A 84 -8.63 0.46 -12.00
N GLN A 85 -7.49 0.89 -11.46
CA GLN A 85 -6.87 2.16 -11.82
C GLN A 85 -6.27 2.16 -13.23
N ARG A 86 -5.53 1.10 -13.61
CA ARG A 86 -4.85 1.04 -14.91
C ARG A 86 -5.74 0.52 -16.03
N ARG A 87 -6.49 -0.55 -15.78
CA ARG A 87 -7.28 -1.24 -16.81
C ARG A 87 -8.65 -0.60 -17.02
N LEU A 88 -9.30 -0.19 -15.93
CA LEU A 88 -10.66 0.38 -15.96
C LEU A 88 -10.67 1.90 -15.84
N GLN A 89 -9.54 2.53 -15.48
CA GLN A 89 -9.44 3.97 -15.20
C GLN A 89 -10.44 4.43 -14.12
N VAL A 90 -10.65 3.57 -13.13
CA VAL A 90 -11.54 3.81 -11.98
C VAL A 90 -10.68 4.02 -10.73
N ARG A 91 -10.92 5.14 -10.03
CA ARG A 91 -10.36 5.44 -8.72
C ARG A 91 -11.51 5.55 -7.73
N PHE A 92 -11.39 4.85 -6.61
CA PHE A 92 -12.28 5.04 -5.47
C PHE A 92 -11.59 6.03 -4.55
N GLU A 93 -12.04 7.28 -4.58
CA GLU A 93 -11.59 8.31 -3.66
C GLU A 93 -12.60 8.37 -2.52
N ASP A 94 -12.13 8.13 -1.30
CA ASP A 94 -12.90 8.47 -0.11
C ASP A 94 -12.92 10.00 -0.02
N VAL A 95 -14.11 10.58 0.12
CA VAL A 95 -14.25 12.01 0.39
C VAL A 95 -13.86 12.20 1.85
N GLU A 96 -12.61 12.59 2.08
CA GLU A 96 -12.14 13.00 3.41
C GLU A 96 -12.83 14.33 3.77
N ASP A 97 -13.76 14.29 4.71
CA ASP A 97 -14.18 15.49 5.46
C ASP A 97 -13.03 15.83 6.40
N ASP A 98 -12.06 16.57 5.88
CA ASP A 98 -10.92 17.09 6.65
C ASP A 98 -11.47 18.19 7.59
N ASP A 99 -11.79 17.80 8.82
CA ASP A 99 -12.19 18.75 9.86
C ASP A 99 -10.95 19.52 10.34
N THR A 100 -10.69 20.64 9.66
CA THR A 100 -9.52 21.52 9.90
C THR A 100 -9.55 22.22 11.27
N ASP A 101 -10.64 22.08 12.04
CA ASP A 101 -10.79 22.71 13.35
C ASP A 101 -10.16 21.89 14.49
N ASN A 102 -9.61 20.70 14.20
CA ASN A 102 -9.01 19.82 15.20
C ASN A 102 -7.49 20.01 15.27
N GLU A 103 -7.00 20.66 16.32
CA GLU A 103 -5.56 20.71 16.61
C GLU A 103 -5.03 19.29 16.88
N ASN A 104 -4.03 18.85 16.11
CA ASN A 104 -3.51 17.49 16.21
C ASN A 104 -2.55 17.34 17.40
N PHE A 105 -2.99 16.71 18.49
CA PHE A 105 -2.17 16.44 19.68
C PHE A 105 -1.36 15.14 19.59
N GLU A 106 -1.69 14.26 18.62
CA GLU A 106 -1.03 12.97 18.43
C GLU A 106 -0.78 12.72 16.95
N LEU A 107 0.48 12.41 16.58
CA LEU A 107 0.78 12.05 15.20
C LEU A 107 0.01 10.79 14.81
N ASP A 108 -0.76 10.88 13.73
CA ASP A 108 -1.35 9.70 13.14
C ASP A 108 -0.26 8.81 12.49
N GLY A 109 -0.67 7.68 11.90
CA GLY A 109 0.27 6.77 11.26
C GLY A 109 1.02 7.37 10.07
N LEU A 110 0.38 8.27 9.32
CA LEU A 110 0.91 8.86 8.09
C LEU A 110 1.85 10.03 8.39
N ASP A 111 1.45 10.92 9.28
CA ASP A 111 2.24 12.02 9.81
C ASP A 111 3.52 11.49 10.43
N ARG A 112 3.40 10.47 11.30
CA ARG A 112 4.57 9.86 11.91
C ARG A 112 5.52 9.29 10.86
N TRP A 113 5.00 8.58 9.87
CA TRP A 113 5.80 8.02 8.80
C TRP A 113 6.51 9.12 8.00
N ARG A 114 5.82 10.21 7.67
CA ARG A 114 6.38 11.35 6.93
C ARG A 114 7.53 11.99 7.69
N LEU A 115 7.36 12.26 8.99
CA LEU A 115 8.39 12.87 9.84
C LEU A 115 9.59 11.94 10.05
N ASP A 116 9.33 10.65 10.29
CA ASP A 116 10.37 9.63 10.37
C ASP A 116 11.19 9.57 9.06
N ASN A 117 10.54 9.62 7.90
CA ASN A 117 11.20 9.63 6.61
C ASN A 117 12.06 10.89 6.41
N GLU A 118 11.55 12.08 6.77
CA GLU A 118 12.32 13.33 6.70
C GLU A 118 13.59 13.26 7.58
N LEU A 119 13.50 12.74 8.81
CA LEU A 119 14.66 12.56 9.69
C LEU A 119 15.69 11.57 9.13
N ILE A 120 15.24 10.51 8.45
CA ILE A 120 16.14 9.55 7.80
C ILE A 120 16.85 10.21 6.62
N GLN A 121 16.11 10.87 5.72
CA GLN A 121 16.65 11.44 4.49
C GLN A 121 17.55 12.67 4.74
N ASP A 122 17.16 13.54 5.66
CA ASP A 122 17.89 14.80 5.92
C ASP A 122 18.89 14.71 7.08
N GLY A 123 18.68 13.75 7.99
CA GLY A 123 19.55 13.49 9.12
C GLY A 123 20.44 12.30 8.89
N LEU A 124 19.88 11.10 9.07
CA LEU A 124 20.62 9.84 9.18
C LEU A 124 21.50 9.55 7.97
N LEU A 125 20.94 9.61 6.75
CA LEU A 125 21.67 9.25 5.52
C LEU A 125 22.78 10.24 5.16
N LYS A 126 22.73 11.47 5.69
CA LYS A 126 23.69 12.54 5.40
C LYS A 126 24.75 12.72 6.49
N ALA A 127 24.62 12.03 7.62
CA ALA A 127 25.55 12.12 8.73
C ALA A 127 26.74 11.16 8.54
N SER A 128 27.94 11.64 8.86
CA SER A 128 29.19 10.86 8.79
C SER A 128 29.74 10.50 10.18
N SER A 129 29.18 11.05 11.25
CA SER A 129 29.55 10.79 12.65
C SER A 129 28.33 10.92 13.57
N ASP A 130 28.44 10.43 14.81
CA ASP A 130 27.38 10.58 15.82
C ASP A 130 27.11 12.05 16.18
N GLU A 131 28.15 12.89 16.18
CA GLU A 131 28.03 14.34 16.41
C GLU A 131 27.27 15.00 15.25
N GLU A 132 27.63 14.70 14.00
CA GLU A 132 26.91 15.23 12.84
C GLU A 132 25.47 14.72 12.76
N LEU A 133 25.23 13.46 13.15
CA LEU A 133 23.89 12.91 13.28
C LEU A 133 23.07 13.73 14.28
N HIS A 134 23.61 13.95 15.48
CA HIS A 134 22.92 14.71 16.52
C HIS A 134 22.53 16.10 16.01
N ASP A 135 23.48 16.84 15.43
CA ASP A 135 23.25 18.18 14.92
C ASP A 135 22.21 18.22 13.80
N ARG A 136 22.27 17.28 12.84
CA ARG A 136 21.30 17.22 11.75
C ARG A 136 19.90 16.83 12.22
N LEU A 137 19.80 15.92 13.20
CA LEU A 137 18.52 15.56 13.80
C LEU A 137 17.91 16.75 14.54
N GLN A 138 18.70 17.47 15.35
CA GLN A 138 18.21 18.69 16.03
C GLN A 138 17.75 19.75 15.02
N ALA A 139 18.57 20.05 14.01
CA ALA A 139 18.23 21.02 12.99
C ALA A 139 16.96 20.65 12.20
N THR A 140 16.71 19.35 12.00
CA THR A 140 15.52 18.85 11.30
C THR A 140 14.29 18.90 12.19
N LEU A 141 14.39 18.48 13.46
CA LEU A 141 13.33 18.62 14.46
C LEU A 141 12.95 20.09 14.69
N ASP A 142 13.92 21.00 14.69
CA ASP A 142 13.66 22.45 14.80
C ASP A 142 12.93 23.01 13.57
N ARG A 143 13.16 22.46 12.37
CA ARG A 143 12.37 22.81 11.18
C ARG A 143 10.94 22.31 11.31
N MET A 144 10.74 21.08 11.78
CA MET A 144 9.42 20.48 12.01
C MET A 144 8.62 21.26 13.06
N ALA A 145 9.23 21.60 14.19
CA ALA A 145 8.60 22.41 15.24
C ALA A 145 8.15 23.78 14.72
N ARG A 146 9.01 24.48 13.97
CA ARG A 146 8.67 25.78 13.37
C ARG A 146 7.56 25.71 12.32
N ARG A 147 7.32 24.53 11.74
CA ARG A 147 6.24 24.27 10.79
C ARG A 147 4.91 23.94 11.49
N GLY A 148 4.95 23.66 12.79
CA GLY A 148 3.78 23.26 13.59
C GLY A 148 3.54 21.75 13.62
N ASP A 149 4.39 20.94 12.99
CA ASP A 149 4.19 19.49 12.84
C ASP A 149 4.29 18.70 14.15
N LEU A 150 4.88 19.28 15.20
CA LEU A 150 5.13 18.61 16.48
C LEU A 150 4.23 19.11 17.62
N GLY A 151 3.23 19.94 17.31
CA GLY A 151 2.41 20.61 18.33
C GLY A 151 3.23 21.62 19.15
N MET A 152 2.83 21.86 20.40
CA MET A 152 3.46 22.85 21.28
C MET A 152 3.80 22.33 22.68
N GLY A 153 4.82 22.92 23.30
CA GLY A 153 5.16 22.70 24.71
C GLY A 153 5.54 21.26 25.03
N VAL A 154 4.84 20.64 25.98
CA VAL A 154 5.17 19.27 26.44
C VAL A 154 4.99 18.24 25.34
N THR A 155 4.00 18.41 24.45
CA THR A 155 3.74 17.52 23.32
C THR A 155 4.91 17.52 22.34
N GLU A 156 5.45 18.70 22.03
CA GLU A 156 6.61 18.86 21.16
C GLU A 156 7.83 18.10 21.74
N HIS A 157 8.14 18.31 23.03
CA HIS A 157 9.27 17.64 23.67
C HIS A 157 9.13 16.10 23.66
N ARG A 158 7.92 15.59 23.88
CA ARG A 158 7.63 14.15 23.80
C ARG A 158 7.85 13.62 22.38
N LEU A 159 7.25 14.27 21.37
CA LEU A 159 7.35 13.83 19.98
C LEU A 159 8.78 13.91 19.44
N ARG A 160 9.53 14.97 19.78
CA ARG A 160 10.97 15.06 19.48
C ARG A 160 11.74 13.86 20.02
N SER A 161 11.51 13.52 21.29
CA SER A 161 12.18 12.40 21.95
C SER A 161 11.81 11.06 21.31
N GLU A 162 10.53 10.85 20.98
CA GLU A 162 10.05 9.63 20.34
C GLU A 162 10.57 9.44 18.91
N LEU A 163 10.63 10.50 18.11
CA LEU A 163 11.11 10.46 16.73
C LEU A 163 12.63 10.25 16.70
N ALA A 164 13.38 10.97 17.56
CA ALA A 164 14.84 10.86 17.62
C ALA A 164 15.32 9.55 18.26
N GLY A 165 14.58 8.99 19.22
CA GLY A 165 15.07 7.93 20.10
C GLY A 165 15.52 6.64 19.40
N ARG A 166 14.95 6.31 18.24
CA ARG A 166 15.31 5.10 17.48
C ARG A 166 16.41 5.30 16.44
N LEU A 167 16.75 6.55 16.12
CA LEU A 167 17.65 6.87 15.01
C LEU A 167 19.13 6.57 15.31
N PRO A 168 19.66 6.73 16.53
CA PRO A 168 21.03 6.34 16.84
C PRO A 168 21.33 4.85 16.59
N ASP A 169 20.46 3.94 17.06
CA ASP A 169 20.60 2.49 16.81
C ASP A 169 20.49 2.15 15.30
N LEU A 170 19.61 2.85 14.58
CA LEU A 170 19.53 2.69 13.12
C LEU A 170 20.77 3.21 12.41
N PHE A 171 21.34 4.32 12.87
CA PHE A 171 22.57 4.91 12.33
C PHE A 171 23.77 4.02 12.60
N GLU A 172 23.91 3.46 13.79
CA GLU A 172 24.99 2.51 14.11
C GLU A 172 24.96 1.30 13.17
N ARG A 173 23.79 0.69 12.97
CA ARG A 173 23.64 -0.41 11.99
C ARG A 173 23.98 0.02 10.57
N TYR A 174 23.59 1.23 10.17
CA TYR A 174 23.88 1.78 8.85
C TYR A 174 25.38 2.01 8.67
N GLN A 175 26.07 2.59 9.65
CA GLN A 175 27.51 2.80 9.63
C GLN A 175 28.30 1.49 9.59
N ASN A 176 27.85 0.48 10.35
CA ASN A 176 28.44 -0.86 10.28
C ASN A 176 28.30 -1.47 8.87
N ALA A 177 27.12 -1.34 8.24
CA ALA A 177 26.93 -1.78 6.87
C ALA A 177 27.75 -0.97 5.85
N LEU A 178 27.96 0.32 6.08
CA LEU A 178 28.86 1.15 5.25
C LEU A 178 30.32 0.73 5.41
N ALA A 179 30.74 0.26 6.58
CA ALA A 179 32.10 -0.26 6.78
C ALA A 179 32.34 -1.55 5.97
N ASP A 180 31.32 -2.41 5.87
CA ASP A 180 31.36 -3.62 5.05
C ASP A 180 31.30 -3.31 3.53
N TRP A 181 30.58 -2.25 3.16
CA TRP A 181 30.36 -1.83 1.77
C TRP A 181 30.77 -0.36 1.56
N PRO A 182 32.07 -0.02 1.59
CA PRO A 182 32.53 1.36 1.71
C PRO A 182 32.37 2.21 0.45
N GLU A 183 32.44 1.61 -0.73
CA GLU A 183 32.49 2.36 -1.99
C GLU A 183 31.09 2.51 -2.59
N ALA A 184 30.63 3.74 -2.80
CA ALA A 184 29.35 3.98 -3.45
C ALA A 184 29.50 3.86 -4.98
N VAL A 185 28.61 3.13 -5.63
CA VAL A 185 28.51 3.13 -7.09
C VAL A 185 27.76 4.38 -7.52
N ALA A 186 28.46 5.29 -8.20
CA ALA A 186 27.92 6.61 -8.53
C ALA A 186 26.81 6.55 -9.60
N GLU A 187 26.94 5.66 -10.58
CA GLU A 187 25.98 5.51 -11.67
C GLU A 187 25.02 4.35 -11.36
N PRO A 188 23.69 4.57 -11.37
CA PRO A 188 22.73 3.48 -11.28
C PRO A 188 22.92 2.47 -12.40
N LEU A 189 22.70 1.18 -12.11
CA LEU A 189 22.80 0.14 -13.13
C LEU A 189 21.49 0.04 -13.93
N PRO A 190 21.53 0.07 -15.27
CA PRO A 190 20.35 -0.17 -16.08
C PRO A 190 19.88 -1.62 -15.94
N PHE A 191 18.58 -1.80 -15.83
CA PHE A 191 17.92 -3.09 -15.81
C PHE A 191 16.85 -3.13 -16.90
N ASP A 192 17.03 -4.00 -17.88
CA ASP A 192 16.08 -4.27 -18.95
C ASP A 192 15.72 -5.75 -18.95
N TYR A 193 14.43 -6.05 -18.89
CA TYR A 193 13.94 -7.43 -18.90
C TYR A 193 12.65 -7.56 -19.69
N ARG A 194 12.61 -8.51 -20.61
CA ARG A 194 11.41 -8.83 -21.41
C ARG A 194 10.92 -10.23 -21.07
N PHE A 195 9.64 -10.33 -20.74
CA PHE A 195 8.97 -11.60 -20.53
C PHE A 195 7.85 -11.79 -21.56
N GLU A 196 7.80 -12.97 -22.16
CA GLU A 196 6.77 -13.33 -23.13
C GLU A 196 6.11 -14.67 -22.77
N SER A 197 4.81 -14.75 -22.99
CA SER A 197 4.02 -15.96 -22.80
C SER A 197 2.89 -16.04 -23.82
N ALA A 198 2.15 -17.15 -23.83
CA ALA A 198 0.94 -17.29 -24.65
C ALA A 198 -0.15 -16.24 -24.35
N LEU A 199 -0.09 -15.58 -23.17
CA LEU A 199 -1.05 -14.58 -22.74
C LEU A 199 -0.67 -13.14 -23.16
N GLY A 200 0.59 -12.90 -23.52
CA GLY A 200 1.11 -11.55 -23.82
C GLY A 200 2.58 -11.39 -23.47
N SER A 201 3.10 -10.17 -23.67
CA SER A 201 4.49 -9.79 -23.45
C SER A 201 4.60 -8.54 -22.59
N VAL A 202 5.49 -8.51 -21.61
CA VAL A 202 5.77 -7.34 -20.78
C VAL A 202 7.25 -7.02 -20.80
N GLU A 203 7.56 -5.74 -20.92
CA GLU A 203 8.90 -5.19 -20.83
C GLU A 203 9.04 -4.41 -19.52
N ILE A 204 10.17 -4.59 -18.85
CA ILE A 204 10.55 -3.91 -17.63
C ILE A 204 11.83 -3.15 -17.92
N ALA A 205 11.85 -1.85 -17.66
CA ALA A 205 13.03 -1.01 -17.78
C ALA A 205 13.13 -0.11 -16.55
N ASP A 206 14.27 -0.13 -15.86
CA ASP A 206 14.50 0.70 -14.67
C ASP A 206 16.00 0.92 -14.40
N LEU A 207 16.31 1.76 -13.41
CA LEU A 207 17.66 2.00 -12.91
C LEU A 207 17.79 1.50 -11.47
N ILE A 208 18.73 0.61 -11.22
CA ILE A 208 19.03 0.08 -9.88
C ILE A 208 20.02 1.01 -9.19
N ASP A 209 19.55 1.64 -8.12
CA ASP A 209 20.28 2.63 -7.33
C ASP A 209 20.76 2.07 -5.97
N ASN A 210 21.43 2.93 -5.18
CA ASN A 210 21.91 2.63 -3.82
C ASN A 210 22.86 1.43 -3.76
N LEU A 211 23.59 1.20 -4.85
CA LEU A 211 24.59 0.15 -4.96
C LEU A 211 25.90 0.59 -4.33
N ARG A 212 26.56 -0.35 -3.67
CA ARG A 212 27.87 -0.18 -3.06
C ARG A 212 28.74 -1.40 -3.35
N CYS A 213 30.05 -1.20 -3.43
CA CYS A 213 31.02 -2.28 -3.59
C CYS A 213 31.89 -2.47 -2.36
N ASN A 214 32.30 -3.72 -2.15
CA ASN A 214 33.34 -4.08 -1.19
C ASN A 214 34.71 -4.19 -1.89
N ALA A 215 35.76 -4.45 -1.11
CA ALA A 215 37.13 -4.58 -1.64
C ALA A 215 37.32 -5.76 -2.61
N GLN A 216 36.38 -6.72 -2.63
CA GLN A 216 36.37 -7.87 -3.53
C GLN A 216 35.66 -7.57 -4.86
N GLY A 217 35.05 -6.38 -4.99
CA GLY A 217 34.28 -5.99 -6.17
C GLY A 217 32.89 -6.61 -6.23
N GLU A 218 32.41 -7.20 -5.14
CA GLU A 218 31.01 -7.64 -5.03
C GLU A 218 30.12 -6.40 -4.86
N LEU A 219 28.85 -6.48 -5.28
CA LEU A 219 27.89 -5.40 -5.11
C LEU A 219 26.90 -5.73 -3.98
N CYS A 220 26.34 -4.67 -3.42
CA CYS A 220 25.26 -4.74 -2.45
C CYS A 220 24.41 -3.50 -2.57
N ARG A 221 23.09 -3.69 -2.58
CA ARG A 221 22.14 -2.58 -2.48
C ARG A 221 21.84 -2.29 -1.01
N LEU A 222 22.33 -1.16 -0.51
CA LEU A 222 22.16 -0.75 0.88
C LEU A 222 21.09 0.34 0.98
N VAL A 223 19.97 0.04 1.65
CA VAL A 223 18.85 0.97 1.82
C VAL A 223 18.38 1.01 3.26
N VAL A 224 18.08 2.23 3.74
CA VAL A 224 17.41 2.44 5.03
C VAL A 224 15.90 2.59 4.77
N ALA A 225 15.13 1.61 5.21
CA ALA A 225 13.67 1.64 5.06
C ALA A 225 13.02 2.64 6.03
N SER A 226 12.13 3.49 5.51
CA SER A 226 11.37 4.47 6.31
C SER A 226 10.21 3.86 7.10
N SER A 227 9.99 2.56 6.98
CA SER A 227 8.95 1.82 7.69
C SER A 227 9.51 0.54 8.28
N SER A 228 8.97 0.11 9.43
CA SER A 228 9.37 -1.17 10.02
C SER A 228 9.09 -2.32 9.04
N LEU A 229 10.12 -3.12 8.77
CA LEU A 229 10.01 -4.33 7.95
C LEU A 229 9.47 -5.53 8.76
N LEU A 230 9.46 -5.41 10.09
CA LEU A 230 9.03 -6.46 11.01
C LEU A 230 7.83 -6.01 11.87
N THR A 231 7.01 -6.96 12.27
CA THR A 231 6.00 -6.84 13.35
C THR A 231 6.31 -7.83 14.45
N GLY A 232 5.83 -7.56 15.65
CA GLY A 232 6.01 -8.46 16.80
C GLY A 232 7.40 -8.38 17.42
N SER A 233 7.60 -9.15 18.48
CA SER A 233 8.86 -9.23 19.22
C SER A 233 9.22 -10.68 19.54
N GLY A 234 10.52 -10.95 19.72
CA GLY A 234 11.04 -12.28 20.02
C GLY A 234 10.60 -13.33 19.01
N SER A 235 9.96 -14.40 19.49
CA SER A 235 9.47 -15.53 18.67
C SER A 235 8.26 -15.21 17.79
N SER A 236 7.61 -14.06 17.98
CA SER A 236 6.44 -13.63 17.18
C SER A 236 6.80 -12.68 16.03
N LYS A 237 8.08 -12.50 15.73
CA LYS A 237 8.54 -11.65 14.63
C LYS A 237 7.97 -12.12 13.29
N LYS A 238 7.23 -11.26 12.60
CA LYS A 238 6.71 -11.50 11.25
C LYS A 238 7.16 -10.40 10.30
N VAL A 239 7.36 -10.75 9.04
CA VAL A 239 7.74 -9.80 7.98
C VAL A 239 6.51 -9.04 7.51
N ARG A 240 6.63 -7.71 7.39
CA ARG A 240 5.66 -6.85 6.69
C ARG A 240 5.96 -6.89 5.20
N TYR A 241 5.42 -7.90 4.51
CA TYR A 241 5.66 -8.10 3.08
C TYR A 241 5.38 -6.86 2.22
N ALA A 242 4.32 -6.11 2.53
CA ALA A 242 3.99 -4.89 1.80
C ALA A 242 5.10 -3.82 1.88
N ASN A 243 5.86 -3.76 2.98
CA ASN A 243 6.96 -2.82 3.12
C ASN A 243 8.23 -3.32 2.42
N LEU A 244 8.45 -4.63 2.42
CA LEU A 244 9.63 -5.27 1.81
C LEU A 244 9.52 -5.46 0.28
N MET A 245 8.30 -5.49 -0.27
CA MET A 245 8.03 -5.92 -1.66
C MET A 245 8.89 -5.20 -2.69
N ARG A 246 9.07 -3.88 -2.54
CA ARG A 246 9.84 -3.06 -3.48
C ARG A 246 11.31 -3.45 -3.46
N ASP A 247 11.94 -3.41 -2.29
CA ASP A 247 13.37 -3.68 -2.16
C ASP A 247 13.71 -5.14 -2.46
N TRP A 248 12.82 -6.08 -2.13
CA TRP A 248 12.96 -7.47 -2.52
C TRP A 248 12.93 -7.65 -4.05
N LEU A 249 12.03 -6.95 -4.74
CA LEU A 249 11.91 -7.05 -6.19
C LEU A 249 13.12 -6.41 -6.90
N ILE A 250 13.61 -5.28 -6.42
CA ILE A 250 14.85 -4.66 -6.94
C ILE A 250 16.04 -5.58 -6.69
N HIS A 251 16.11 -6.23 -5.52
CA HIS A 251 17.15 -7.22 -5.22
C HIS A 251 17.09 -8.39 -6.22
N LEU A 252 15.91 -8.95 -6.50
CA LEU A 252 15.75 -10.00 -7.51
C LEU A 252 16.20 -9.54 -8.91
N ALA A 253 15.85 -8.31 -9.30
CA ALA A 253 16.28 -7.73 -10.57
C ALA A 253 17.81 -7.64 -10.67
N GLY A 254 18.49 -7.20 -9.60
CA GLY A 254 19.95 -7.17 -9.51
C GLY A 254 20.58 -8.56 -9.69
N GLN A 255 20.03 -9.59 -9.04
CA GLN A 255 20.51 -10.97 -9.17
C GLN A 255 20.40 -11.53 -10.59
N LEU A 256 19.40 -11.10 -11.37
CA LEU A 256 19.24 -11.52 -12.77
C LEU A 256 20.26 -10.85 -13.69
N GLY A 257 20.75 -9.66 -13.35
CA GLY A 257 21.79 -8.94 -14.09
C GLY A 257 23.19 -9.56 -13.99
N GLY A 258 23.36 -10.61 -13.18
CA GLY A 258 24.60 -11.39 -13.10
C GLY A 258 25.66 -10.82 -12.14
N GLN A 259 25.34 -9.78 -11.37
CA GLN A 259 26.17 -9.29 -10.27
C GLN A 259 25.25 -9.01 -9.07
N PRO A 260 25.33 -9.83 -7.99
CA PRO A 260 24.47 -9.70 -6.82
C PRO A 260 24.62 -8.33 -6.14
#